data_AF-A0A8T4UE20-F1
#
_entry.id   AF-A0A8T4UE20-F1
#
_cell.length_a   1.000
_cell.length_b   1.000
_cell.length_c   1.000
_cell.angle_alpha   90.00
_cell.angle_beta   90.00
_cell.angle_gamma   90.00
#
_symmetry.space_group_name_H-M   'P 1'
#
loop_
_entity.id
_entity.type
_entity.pdbx_description
1 polymer ?
#
loop_
_entity_poly.entity_id
_entity_poly.type
_entity_poly.pdbx_seq_one_letter_code
_entity_poly.pdbx_strand_id
1 'polypeptide(L)'
;NGKEIDIIPFTQSKYSKEYNETPSIATRLKTAFFKLESVAVDMQKQILYEIGFFEDLNNKTLSVLNDQYGQYHSHYVRAILYGKKLNFKIDQTVIDFLKKKYIITSSDSSIETTEKLIKDYLVSKKKVDQTEYVFLKLKELGVI
;
A
#
# COMPACT_ATOMS: atom_id res chain seq x y z
N ASN A 1 -4.13 -19.24 24.10
CA ASN A 1 -3.34 -19.33 22.85
C ASN A 1 -2.71 -17.97 22.59
N GLY A 2 -1.56 -17.68 23.18
CA GLY A 2 -0.96 -16.33 23.18
C GLY A 2 -0.70 -15.84 21.76
N LYS A 3 -1.54 -14.91 21.29
CA LYS A 3 -1.29 -14.13 20.08
C LYS A 3 -0.71 -12.80 20.53
N GLU A 4 0.37 -12.39 19.90
CA GLU A 4 0.96 -11.07 20.07
C GLU A 4 -0.02 -10.02 19.54
N ILE A 5 -0.22 -8.95 20.31
CA ILE A 5 -1.06 -7.81 19.93
C ILE A 5 -0.15 -6.60 19.84
N ASP A 6 0.00 -6.08 18.64
CA ASP A 6 0.74 -4.84 18.41
C ASP A 6 -0.12 -3.65 18.86
N ILE A 7 0.35 -2.92 19.87
CA ILE A 7 -0.27 -1.68 20.34
C ILE A 7 0.53 -0.51 19.78
N ILE A 8 -0.05 0.21 18.81
CA ILE A 8 0.58 1.36 18.16
C ILE A 8 -0.14 2.63 18.63
N PRO A 9 0.49 3.49 19.44
CA PRO A 9 -0.11 4.74 19.89
C PRO A 9 -0.26 5.75 18.73
N PHE A 10 -1.27 6.62 18.82
CA PHE A 10 -1.39 7.77 17.91
C PHE A 10 -0.30 8.80 18.25
N THR A 11 0.85 8.67 17.60
CA THR A 11 1.93 9.66 17.69
C THR A 11 1.78 10.71 16.60
N GLN A 12 2.42 11.86 16.79
CA GLN A 12 2.57 12.83 15.71
C GLN A 12 3.38 12.20 14.58
N SER A 13 2.68 11.74 13.54
CA SER A 13 3.29 11.35 12.28
C SER A 13 3.79 12.59 11.53
N LYS A 14 4.65 12.38 10.53
CA LYS A 14 5.05 13.43 9.58
C LYS A 14 3.82 14.19 9.04
N TYR A 15 2.71 13.49 8.80
CA TYR A 15 1.44 14.05 8.32
C TYR A 15 0.78 15.01 9.32
N SER A 16 0.63 14.59 10.58
CA SER A 16 0.04 15.47 11.60
C SER A 16 0.88 16.74 11.85
N LYS A 17 2.19 16.70 11.58
CA LYS A 17 3.05 17.89 11.63
C LYS A 17 2.86 18.79 10.41
N GLU A 18 2.69 18.22 9.22
CA GLU A 18 2.52 18.95 7.96
C GLU A 18 1.17 19.70 7.92
N TYR A 19 0.14 19.15 8.57
CA TYR A 19 -1.21 19.72 8.59
C TYR A 19 -1.65 20.29 9.96
N ASN A 20 -0.74 20.36 10.93
CA ASN A 20 -1.03 20.81 12.31
C ASN A 20 -2.24 20.09 12.97
N GLU A 21 -2.49 18.84 12.58
CA GLU A 21 -3.64 18.07 13.06
C GLU A 21 -3.33 17.37 14.39
N THR A 22 -4.29 17.35 15.31
CA THR A 22 -4.19 16.57 16.56
C THR A 22 -4.14 15.07 16.24
N PRO A 23 -3.21 14.30 16.86
CA PRO A 23 -3.19 12.84 16.71
C PRO A 23 -4.53 12.21 17.11
N SER A 24 -5.11 11.41 16.21
CA SER A 24 -6.38 10.72 16.41
C SER A 24 -6.48 9.51 15.49
N ILE A 25 -7.51 8.69 15.67
CA ILE A 25 -7.84 7.59 14.75
C ILE A 25 -8.01 8.12 13.32
N ALA A 26 -8.74 9.23 13.15
CA ALA A 26 -8.98 9.83 11.84
C ALA A 26 -7.68 10.23 11.13
N THR A 27 -6.76 10.91 11.85
CA THR A 27 -5.48 11.34 11.26
C THR A 27 -4.55 10.16 10.99
N ARG A 28 -4.63 9.09 11.79
CA ARG A 28 -3.91 7.84 11.50
C ARG A 28 -4.42 7.17 10.24
N LEU A 29 -5.74 7.05 10.05
CA LEU A 29 -6.31 6.37 8.89
C LEU A 29 -6.03 7.09 7.57
N LYS A 30 -5.89 8.43 7.58
CA LYS A 30 -5.45 9.22 6.41
C LYS A 30 -4.03 8.85 5.92
N THR A 31 -3.21 8.22 6.77
CA THR A 31 -1.85 7.76 6.40
C THR A 31 -1.81 6.36 5.77
N ALA A 32 -2.97 5.69 5.69
CA ALA A 32 -3.04 4.40 5.00
C ALA A 32 -2.72 4.58 3.51
N PHE A 33 -2.07 3.57 2.92
CA PHE A 33 -1.75 3.62 1.50
C PHE A 33 -2.95 3.20 0.65
N PHE A 34 -3.63 2.10 1.02
CA PHE A 34 -4.84 1.62 0.35
C PHE A 34 -6.09 2.01 1.14
N LYS A 35 -7.21 2.28 0.45
CA LYS A 35 -8.50 2.53 1.12
C LYS A 35 -8.97 1.33 1.96
N LEU A 36 -8.61 0.12 1.52
CA LEU A 36 -8.88 -1.12 2.27
C LEU A 36 -8.14 -1.21 3.63
N GLU A 37 -7.18 -0.32 3.88
CA GLU A 37 -6.43 -0.23 5.14
C GLU A 37 -6.91 0.94 6.02
N SER A 38 -7.87 1.75 5.55
CA SER A 38 -8.41 2.91 6.26
C SER A 38 -9.78 2.65 6.88
N VAL A 39 -9.85 1.69 7.81
CA VAL A 39 -11.02 1.42 8.64
C VAL A 39 -10.61 1.17 10.10
N ALA A 40 -11.40 1.68 11.05
CA ALA A 40 -11.28 1.39 12.47
C ALA A 40 -12.60 0.84 13.02
N VAL A 41 -12.47 -0.18 13.87
CA VAL A 41 -13.59 -0.88 14.50
C VAL A 41 -13.39 -0.87 16.01
N ASP A 42 -14.47 -0.68 16.76
CA ASP A 42 -14.44 -0.75 18.23
C ASP A 42 -14.56 -2.18 18.77
N MET A 43 -14.55 -2.31 20.10
CA MET A 43 -14.68 -3.58 20.80
C MET A 43 -16.07 -4.23 20.61
N GLN A 44 -17.07 -3.44 20.24
CA GLN A 44 -18.44 -3.86 19.96
C GLN A 44 -18.65 -4.19 18.47
N LYS A 45 -17.57 -4.17 17.66
CA LYS A 45 -17.58 -4.41 16.21
C LYS A 45 -18.28 -3.31 15.40
N GLN A 46 -18.45 -2.12 15.97
CA GLN A 46 -18.96 -0.96 15.25
C GLN A 46 -17.84 -0.24 14.52
N ILE A 47 -18.15 0.25 13.32
CA ILE A 47 -17.23 1.07 12.54
C ILE A 47 -17.16 2.44 13.20
N LEU A 48 -15.97 2.82 13.65
CA LEU A 48 -15.73 4.14 14.22
C LEU A 48 -15.42 5.17 13.13
N TYR A 49 -14.64 4.76 12.14
CA TYR A 49 -14.19 5.63 11.07
C TYR A 49 -13.75 4.79 9.87
N GLU A 50 -14.03 5.26 8.65
CA GLU A 50 -13.57 4.66 7.42
C GLU A 50 -13.33 5.73 6.35
N ILE A 51 -12.42 5.47 5.42
CA ILE A 51 -12.20 6.34 4.26
C ILE A 51 -12.19 5.51 2.98
N GLY A 52 -13.33 5.46 2.30
CA GLY A 52 -13.52 4.74 1.03
C GLY A 52 -13.26 3.23 1.12
N PHE A 53 -13.24 2.68 2.34
CA PHE A 53 -13.02 1.25 2.59
C PHE A 53 -14.15 0.42 1.98
N PHE A 54 -15.40 0.83 2.22
CA PHE A 54 -16.57 0.11 1.71
C PHE A 54 -16.73 0.23 0.20
N GLU A 55 -16.30 1.34 -0.39
CA GLU A 55 -16.28 1.53 -1.84
C GLU A 55 -15.39 0.47 -2.50
N ASP A 56 -14.14 0.35 -2.05
CA ASP A 56 -13.19 -0.65 -2.56
C ASP A 56 -13.65 -2.08 -2.28
N LEU A 57 -14.21 -2.32 -1.08
CA LEU A 57 -14.73 -3.64 -0.70
C LEU A 57 -15.87 -4.09 -1.62
N ASN A 58 -16.84 -3.20 -1.88
CA ASN A 58 -18.00 -3.50 -2.72
C ASN A 58 -17.61 -3.66 -4.18
N ASN A 59 -16.69 -2.83 -4.67
CA ASN A 59 -16.25 -2.86 -6.07
C ASN A 59 -15.21 -3.97 -6.36
N LYS A 60 -14.75 -4.68 -5.32
CA LYS A 60 -13.62 -5.62 -5.39
C LYS A 60 -12.40 -4.99 -6.05
N THR A 61 -12.12 -3.76 -5.66
CA THR A 61 -11.05 -2.93 -6.21
C THR A 61 -10.05 -2.61 -5.11
N LEU A 62 -8.77 -2.59 -5.47
CA LEU A 62 -7.71 -2.05 -4.64
C LEU A 62 -7.30 -0.69 -5.20
N SER A 63 -7.69 0.39 -4.54
CA SER A 63 -7.32 1.77 -4.90
C SER A 63 -6.47 2.43 -3.81
N VAL A 64 -5.72 3.47 -4.21
CA VAL A 64 -4.93 4.27 -3.27
C VAL A 64 -5.84 5.22 -2.49
N LEU A 65 -5.55 5.40 -1.21
CA LEU A 65 -6.20 6.43 -0.40
C LEU A 65 -5.57 7.80 -0.63
N ASN A 66 -4.24 7.84 -0.77
CA ASN A 66 -3.50 9.08 -0.84
C ASN A 66 -2.33 8.97 -1.83
N ASP A 67 -2.30 9.90 -2.79
CA ASP A 67 -1.33 9.98 -3.88
C ASP A 67 0.07 10.42 -3.40
N GLN A 68 0.18 11.01 -2.21
CA GLN A 68 1.46 11.45 -1.65
C GLN A 68 2.35 10.30 -1.18
N TYR A 69 1.79 9.10 -0.98
CA TYR A 69 2.45 8.00 -0.26
C TYR A 69 2.96 6.86 -1.13
N GLY A 70 2.83 6.91 -2.45
CA GLY A 70 3.35 5.84 -3.30
C GLY A 70 4.87 5.86 -3.52
N GLN A 71 5.66 6.52 -2.67
CA GLN A 71 7.08 6.77 -2.97
C GLN A 71 8.00 5.53 -2.93
N TYR A 72 7.51 4.35 -2.54
CA TYR A 72 8.33 3.15 -2.36
C TYR A 72 7.93 2.01 -3.30
N HIS A 73 8.92 1.36 -3.92
CA HIS A 73 8.76 0.15 -4.75
C HIS A 73 7.99 -0.97 -4.04
N SER A 74 8.09 -1.03 -2.70
CA SER A 74 7.35 -1.96 -1.86
C SER A 74 5.84 -1.86 -2.03
N HIS A 75 5.32 -0.68 -2.39
CA HIS A 75 3.90 -0.48 -2.63
C HIS A 75 3.40 -1.17 -3.91
N TYR A 76 4.26 -1.35 -4.92
CA TYR A 76 3.91 -2.08 -6.15
C TYR A 76 3.68 -3.54 -5.85
N VAL A 77 4.65 -4.13 -5.16
CA VAL A 77 4.63 -5.53 -4.77
C VAL A 77 3.48 -5.77 -3.81
N ARG A 78 3.24 -4.86 -2.86
CA ARG A 78 2.06 -4.92 -1.98
C ARG A 78 0.75 -4.88 -2.77
N ALA A 79 0.59 -3.97 -3.73
CA ALA A 79 -0.65 -3.87 -4.51
C ALA A 79 -0.95 -5.17 -5.25
N ILE A 80 0.06 -5.74 -5.92
CA ILE A 80 -0.06 -7.00 -6.66
C ILE A 80 -0.38 -8.17 -5.75
N LEU A 81 0.38 -8.33 -4.66
CA LEU A 81 0.16 -9.43 -3.72
C LEU A 81 -1.16 -9.29 -2.97
N TYR A 82 -1.59 -8.07 -2.67
CA TYR A 82 -2.84 -7.82 -1.95
C TYR A 82 -4.05 -8.01 -2.86
N GLY A 83 -3.99 -7.50 -4.09
CA GLY A 83 -4.97 -7.77 -5.14
C GLY A 83 -5.13 -9.28 -5.38
N LYS A 84 -4.02 -10.02 -5.51
CA LYS A 84 -4.06 -11.50 -5.61
C LYS A 84 -4.73 -12.14 -4.40
N LYS A 85 -4.31 -11.78 -3.19
CA LYS A 85 -4.81 -12.39 -1.94
C LYS A 85 -6.31 -12.19 -1.78
N LEU A 86 -6.82 -11.01 -2.13
CA LEU A 86 -8.24 -10.67 -1.99
C LEU A 86 -9.08 -11.04 -3.22
N ASN A 87 -8.44 -11.42 -4.33
CA ASN A 87 -9.06 -11.53 -5.65
C ASN A 87 -9.72 -10.21 -6.09
N PHE A 88 -8.98 -9.11 -5.90
CA PHE A 88 -9.42 -7.75 -6.22
C PHE A 88 -8.67 -7.24 -7.45
N LYS A 89 -9.36 -6.47 -8.30
CA LYS A 89 -8.73 -5.75 -9.40
C LYS A 89 -7.92 -4.57 -8.85
N ILE A 90 -6.78 -4.28 -9.47
CA ILE A 90 -5.97 -3.11 -9.10
C ILE A 90 -6.50 -1.92 -9.87
N ASP A 91 -6.82 -0.83 -9.17
CA ASP A 91 -7.36 0.38 -9.78
C ASP A 91 -6.35 1.06 -10.71
N GLN A 92 -6.83 1.75 -11.74
CA GLN A 92 -5.98 2.47 -12.68
C GLN A 92 -5.13 3.54 -11.99
N THR A 93 -5.64 4.20 -10.95
CA THR A 93 -4.89 5.20 -10.18
C THR A 93 -3.65 4.60 -9.52
N VAL A 94 -3.73 3.34 -9.05
CA VAL A 94 -2.57 2.61 -8.53
C VAL A 94 -1.58 2.39 -9.67
N ILE A 95 -2.03 1.85 -10.81
CA ILE A 95 -1.19 1.55 -11.97
C ILE A 95 -0.44 2.80 -12.47
N ASP A 96 -1.15 3.91 -12.63
CA ASP A 96 -0.59 5.19 -13.09
C ASP A 96 0.44 5.72 -12.10
N PHE A 97 0.18 5.54 -10.81
CA PHE A 97 1.15 5.86 -9.78
C PHE A 97 2.42 5.00 -9.93
N LEU A 98 2.27 3.69 -10.13
CA LEU A 98 3.42 2.79 -10.27
C LEU A 98 4.27 3.14 -11.51
N LYS A 99 3.63 3.47 -12.63
CA LYS A 99 4.27 3.87 -13.89
C LYS A 99 5.12 5.14 -13.74
N LYS A 100 4.56 6.20 -13.12
CA LYS A 100 5.24 7.50 -12.97
C LYS A 100 6.60 7.39 -12.28
N LYS A 101 6.74 6.44 -11.35
CA LYS A 101 7.96 6.27 -10.57
C LYS A 101 8.99 5.34 -11.23
N TYR A 102 8.55 4.36 -12.02
CA TYR A 102 9.47 3.49 -12.79
C TYR A 102 10.36 4.31 -13.75
N ILE A 103 9.79 5.35 -14.38
CA ILE A 103 10.46 6.22 -15.35
C ILE A 103 11.59 7.06 -14.70
N ILE A 104 11.52 7.35 -13.39
CA ILE A 104 12.48 8.22 -12.70
C ILE A 104 13.74 7.45 -12.28
N THR A 105 13.64 6.15 -12.04
CA THR A 105 14.77 5.32 -11.55
C THR A 105 15.65 4.71 -12.65
N SER A 106 15.27 4.81 -13.93
CA SER A 106 16.00 4.19 -15.03
C SER A 106 17.13 5.04 -15.63
N SER A 107 17.32 6.28 -15.17
CA SER A 107 18.27 7.23 -15.79
C SER A 107 19.53 7.56 -14.97
N ASP A 108 19.64 7.14 -13.71
CA ASP A 108 20.74 7.57 -12.81
C ASP A 108 21.65 6.41 -12.39
N SER A 109 22.94 6.57 -12.65
CA SER A 109 24.02 5.56 -12.57
C SER A 109 24.49 5.19 -11.15
N SER A 110 23.70 5.52 -10.13
CA SER A 110 23.94 5.13 -8.72
C SER A 110 22.78 4.32 -8.10
N ILE A 111 21.80 3.91 -8.92
CA ILE A 111 20.49 3.40 -8.49
C ILE A 111 20.42 1.86 -8.62
N GLU A 112 20.04 1.19 -7.52
CA GLU A 112 19.59 -0.21 -7.59
C GLU A 112 18.39 -0.31 -8.54
N THR A 113 18.46 -1.21 -9.52
CA THR A 113 17.38 -1.39 -10.50
C THR A 113 16.05 -1.69 -9.77
N THR A 114 14.92 -1.19 -10.28
CA THR A 114 13.59 -1.47 -9.70
C THR A 114 13.35 -2.97 -9.51
N GLU A 115 13.89 -3.81 -10.40
CA GLU A 115 13.82 -5.25 -10.25
C GLU A 115 14.54 -5.77 -9.00
N LYS A 116 15.73 -5.25 -8.69
CA LYS A 116 16.47 -5.60 -7.48
C LYS A 116 15.67 -5.21 -6.24
N LEU A 117 15.16 -3.98 -6.20
CA LEU A 117 14.34 -3.48 -5.10
C LEU A 117 13.07 -4.33 -4.88
N ILE A 118 12.43 -4.79 -5.96
CA ILE A 118 11.30 -5.72 -5.88
C ILE A 118 11.73 -7.07 -5.28
N LYS A 119 12.85 -7.64 -5.76
CA LYS A 119 13.39 -8.92 -5.26
C LYS A 119 13.76 -8.82 -3.78
N ASP A 120 14.47 -7.77 -3.38
CA ASP A 120 14.88 -7.52 -2.00
C ASP A 120 13.67 -7.36 -1.08
N TYR A 121 12.62 -6.65 -1.54
CA TYR A 121 11.36 -6.58 -0.81
C TYR A 121 10.72 -7.96 -0.63
N LEU A 122 10.64 -8.79 -1.69
CA LEU A 122 10.08 -10.14 -1.60
C LEU A 122 10.88 -11.05 -0.66
N VAL A 123 12.21 -10.95 -0.65
CA VAL A 123 13.09 -11.63 0.31
C VAL A 123 12.75 -11.18 1.74
N SER A 124 12.70 -9.87 1.99
CA SER A 124 12.39 -9.31 3.33
C SER A 124 11.03 -9.76 3.87
N LYS A 125 10.08 -10.08 2.98
CA LYS A 125 8.74 -10.56 3.34
C LYS A 125 8.60 -12.07 3.30
N LYS A 126 9.67 -12.82 3.03
CA LYS A 126 9.66 -14.28 2.87
C LYS A 126 8.65 -14.74 1.82
N LYS A 127 8.61 -14.06 0.66
CA LYS A 127 7.69 -14.30 -0.47
C LYS A 127 8.42 -14.48 -1.80
N VAL A 128 9.62 -15.06 -1.79
CA VAL A 128 10.45 -15.23 -2.98
C VAL A 128 9.77 -16.12 -4.04
N ASP A 129 8.92 -17.05 -3.60
CA ASP A 129 8.06 -17.89 -4.44
C ASP A 129 7.06 -17.10 -5.30
N GLN A 130 6.74 -15.86 -4.93
CA GLN A 130 5.83 -14.99 -5.68
C GLN A 130 6.54 -14.11 -6.72
N THR A 131 7.86 -14.23 -6.86
CA THR A 131 8.67 -13.35 -7.74
C THR A 131 8.16 -13.36 -9.18
N GLU A 132 8.05 -14.54 -9.79
CA GLU A 132 7.62 -14.68 -11.18
C GLU A 132 6.22 -14.07 -11.40
N TYR A 133 5.28 -14.36 -10.50
CA TYR A 133 3.94 -13.80 -10.54
C TYR A 133 3.96 -12.26 -10.51
N VAL A 134 4.76 -11.66 -9.62
CA VAL A 134 4.85 -10.20 -9.50
C VAL A 134 5.37 -9.58 -10.78
N PHE A 135 6.43 -10.13 -11.37
CA PHE A 135 7.00 -9.60 -12.62
C PHE A 135 6.07 -9.78 -13.82
N LEU A 136 5.41 -10.93 -13.95
CA LEU A 136 4.39 -11.14 -14.98
C LEU A 136 3.27 -10.11 -14.83
N LYS A 137 2.78 -9.89 -13.60
CA LYS A 137 1.69 -8.95 -13.38
C LYS A 137 2.09 -7.50 -13.65
N LEU A 138 3.31 -7.10 -13.30
CA LEU A 138 3.81 -5.76 -13.62
C LEU A 138 3.87 -5.51 -15.13
N LYS A 139 4.29 -6.51 -15.93
CA LYS A 139 4.26 -6.46 -17.40
C LYS A 139 2.85 -6.38 -17.95
N GLU A 140 1.93 -7.21 -17.45
CA GLU A 140 0.50 -7.16 -17.84
C GLU A 140 -0.14 -5.79 -17.59
N LEU A 141 0.26 -5.10 -16.51
CA LEU A 141 -0.24 -3.77 -16.17
C LEU A 141 0.50 -2.64 -16.93
N GLY A 142 1.50 -2.99 -17.74
CA GLY A 142 2.36 -2.05 -18.47
C GLY A 142 3.20 -1.15 -17.57
N VAL A 143 3.53 -1.61 -16.36
CA VAL A 143 4.34 -0.85 -15.40
C VAL A 143 5.83 -0.96 -15.72
N ILE A 144 6.28 -2.13 -16.20
CA ILE A 144 7.65 -2.44 -16.63
C ILE A 144 7.67 -3.04 -18.04
#